data_AF-A0A419FHV5-F1
#
_entry.id   AF-A0A419FHV5-F1
#
_cell.length_a   1.000
_cell.length_b   1.000
_cell.length_c   1.000
_cell.angle_alpha   90.00
_cell.angle_beta   90.00
_cell.angle_gamma   90.00
#
_symmetry.space_group_name_H-M   'P 1'
#
loop_
_entity.id
_entity.type
_entity.pdbx_description
1 polymer ?
#
loop_
_entity_poly.entity_id
_entity_poly.type
_entity_poly.pdbx_seq_one_letter_code
_entity_poly.pdbx_strand_id
1 'polypeptide(L)' 'MKVQFTVEEVHSMFQAVIDQIVAIDLDKKDRAAIRRWAASEMTPGEVAMRRLSDKINEQVQHAHDRSEVSPIKKPDWAD' A
#
# COMPACT_ATOMS: atom_id res chain seq x y z
N MET A 1 -10.84 14.59 10.59
CA MET A 1 -11.44 13.40 9.93
C MET A 1 -10.42 12.28 10.01
N LYS A 2 -10.80 11.04 10.37
CA LYS A 2 -9.83 9.94 10.44
C LYS A 2 -9.70 9.30 9.05
N VAL A 3 -8.62 9.61 8.33
CA VAL A 3 -8.33 9.01 7.02
C VAL A 3 -7.59 7.69 7.26
N GLN A 4 -8.28 6.57 7.08
CA GLN A 4 -7.71 5.24 7.26
C GLN A 4 -8.28 4.27 6.21
N PHE A 5 -7.44 3.39 5.70
CA PHE A 5 -7.84 2.23 4.93
C PHE A 5 -8.16 1.05 5.85
N THR A 6 -9.13 0.27 5.43
CA THR A 6 -9.41 -1.07 5.97
C THR A 6 -8.34 -2.06 5.53
N VAL A 7 -8.21 -3.19 6.23
CA VAL A 7 -7.22 -4.22 5.89
C VAL A 7 -7.51 -4.81 4.50
N GLU A 8 -8.78 -4.89 4.12
CA GLU A 8 -9.26 -5.38 2.83
C GLU A 8 -8.89 -4.44 1.67
N GLU A 9 -9.00 -3.12 1.88
CA GLU A 9 -8.55 -2.12 0.91
C GLU A 9 -7.04 -2.18 0.72
N VAL A 10 -6.28 -2.28 1.82
CA VAL A 10 -4.82 -2.41 1.76
C VAL A 10 -4.42 -3.71 1.07
N HIS A 11 -5.11 -4.82 1.36
CA HIS A 11 -4.86 -6.09 0.67
C HIS A 11 -5.14 -5.99 -0.83
N SER A 12 -6.19 -5.27 -1.23
CA SER A 12 -6.50 -5.06 -2.65
C SER A 12 -5.41 -4.24 -3.36
N MET A 13 -4.91 -3.18 -2.72
CA MET A 13 -3.75 -2.41 -3.22
C MET A 13 -2.49 -3.27 -3.30
N PHE A 14 -2.25 -4.10 -2.30
CA PHE A 14 -1.13 -5.03 -2.26
C PHE A 14 -1.19 -6.02 -3.43
N GLN A 15 -2.34 -6.65 -3.68
CA GLN A 15 -2.52 -7.59 -4.79
C GLN A 15 -2.24 -6.92 -6.14
N ALA A 16 -2.70 -5.68 -6.34
CA ALA A 16 -2.41 -4.94 -7.57
C ALA A 16 -0.89 -4.75 -7.79
N VAL A 17 -0.11 -4.54 -6.73
CA VAL A 17 1.36 -4.45 -6.82
C VAL A 17 1.98 -5.81 -7.10
N ILE A 18 1.52 -6.86 -6.40
CA ILE A 18 2.04 -8.23 -6.60
C ILE A 18 1.77 -8.73 -8.02
N ASP A 19 0.60 -8.44 -8.58
CA ASP A 19 0.27 -8.82 -9.95
C ASP A 19 1.23 -8.18 -10.96
N GLN A 20 1.60 -6.91 -10.76
CA GLN A 20 2.59 -6.22 -11.60
C GLN A 20 3.98 -6.83 -11.44
N ILE A 21 4.39 -7.18 -10.21
CA ILE A 21 5.68 -7.84 -9.97
C ILE A 21 5.70 -9.22 -10.64
N VAL A 22 4.63 -10.00 -10.51
CA VAL A 22 4.52 -11.33 -11.09
C VAL A 22 4.44 -11.29 -12.62
N ALA A 23 4.04 -10.16 -13.21
CA ALA A 23 3.97 -9.96 -14.65
C ALA A 23 5.35 -9.72 -15.31
N ILE A 24 6.37 -9.31 -14.54
CA ILE A 24 7.73 -9.13 -15.08
C ILE A 24 8.38 -10.49 -15.41
N ASP A 25 9.51 -10.45 -16.11
CA ASP A 25 10.26 -11.65 -16.45
C ASP A 25 11.01 -12.20 -15.22
N LEU A 26 10.28 -13.00 -14.43
CA LEU A 26 10.80 -13.78 -13.31
C LEU A 26 10.92 -15.25 -13.70
N ASP A 27 11.94 -15.90 -13.15
CA ASP A 27 12.02 -17.36 -13.18
C ASP A 27 10.75 -17.99 -12.58
N LYS A 28 10.38 -19.16 -13.09
CA LYS A 28 9.19 -19.90 -12.66
C LYS A 28 9.21 -20.16 -11.16
N LYS A 29 10.39 -20.45 -10.59
CA LYS A 29 10.57 -20.71 -9.16
C LYS A 29 10.22 -19.47 -8.33
N ASP A 30 10.75 -18.32 -8.71
CA ASP A 30 10.55 -17.06 -7.98
C ASP A 30 9.11 -16.58 -8.08
N ARG A 31 8.53 -16.65 -9.28
CA ARG A 31 7.11 -16.36 -9.49
C ARG A 31 6.19 -17.21 -8.61
N ALA A 32 6.48 -18.51 -8.52
CA ALA A 32 5.72 -19.42 -7.68
C ALA A 32 5.95 -19.16 -6.18
N ALA A 33 7.16 -18.77 -5.78
CA ALA A 33 7.47 -18.40 -4.40
C ALA A 33 6.67 -17.17 -3.96
N ILE A 34 6.65 -16.11 -4.77
CA ILE A 34 5.90 -14.88 -4.49
C ILE A 34 4.40 -15.17 -4.37
N ARG A 35 3.84 -15.93 -5.31
CA ARG A 35 2.40 -16.29 -5.26
C ARG A 35 2.04 -17.09 -4.01
N ARG A 36 2.87 -18.06 -3.62
CA ARG A 36 2.63 -18.85 -2.41
C ARG A 36 2.68 -17.98 -1.16
N TRP A 37 3.71 -17.15 -1.04
CA TRP A 37 3.86 -16.22 0.07
C TRP A 37 2.67 -15.25 0.16
N ALA A 38 2.26 -14.65 -0.96
CA ALA A 38 1.12 -13.75 -1.01
C ALA A 38 -0.19 -14.43 -0.57
N ALA A 39 -0.36 -15.71 -0.92
CA ALA A 39 -1.54 -16.50 -0.57
C ALA A 39 -1.53 -17.07 0.86
N SER A 40 -0.37 -17.18 1.53
CA SER A 40 -0.26 -17.79 2.86
C SER A 40 -0.06 -16.78 3.98
N GLU A 41 0.80 -15.78 3.79
CA GLU A 41 1.23 -14.87 4.86
C GLU A 41 0.64 -13.46 4.72
N MET A 42 0.18 -13.11 3.52
CA MET A 42 -0.29 -11.76 3.19
C MET A 42 -1.80 -11.70 2.96
N THR A 43 -2.56 -12.63 3.53
CA THR A 43 -4.02 -12.61 3.47
C THR A 43 -4.63 -11.73 4.57
N PRO A 44 -5.87 -11.22 4.38
CA PRO A 44 -6.57 -10.52 5.45
C PRO A 44 -6.70 -11.40 6.70
N GLY A 45 -6.32 -10.86 7.86
CA GLY A 45 -6.31 -11.60 9.12
C GLY A 45 -4.95 -12.18 9.50
N GLU A 46 -3.95 -12.14 8.62
CA GLU A 46 -2.58 -12.50 8.97
C GLU A 46 -1.82 -11.35 9.65
N VAL A 47 -0.82 -11.71 10.47
CA VAL A 47 -0.03 -10.72 11.22
C VAL A 47 0.74 -9.80 10.28
N ALA A 48 1.30 -10.33 9.20
CA ALA A 48 2.06 -9.52 8.25
C ALA A 48 1.17 -8.50 7.53
N MET A 49 -0.03 -8.92 7.09
CA MET A 49 -0.99 -8.02 6.45
C MET A 49 -1.50 -6.92 7.40
N ARG A 50 -1.75 -7.25 8.67
CA ARG A 50 -2.07 -6.23 9.70
C ARG A 50 -0.96 -5.20 9.87
N ARG A 51 0.30 -5.63 9.97
CA ARG A 51 1.45 -4.72 10.09
C ARG A 51 1.61 -3.82 8.87
N LEU A 52 1.40 -4.35 7.67
CA LEU A 52 1.43 -3.57 6.44
C LEU A 52 0.31 -2.51 6.45
N SER A 53 -0.90 -2.90 6.86
CA SER A 53 -2.04 -1.99 7.00
C SER A 53 -1.76 -0.86 8.01
N ASP A 54 -1.23 -1.19 9.18
CA ASP A 54 -0.86 -0.21 10.21
C ASP A 54 0.17 0.78 9.66
N LYS A 55 1.19 0.29 8.96
CA LYS A 55 2.24 1.13 8.40
C LYS A 55 1.72 2.06 7.32
N ILE A 56 0.87 1.57 6.42
CA ILE A 56 0.27 2.40 5.37
C ILE A 56 -0.61 3.48 5.97
N ASN A 57 -1.44 3.14 6.96
CA ASN A 57 -2.28 4.12 7.63
C ASN A 57 -1.48 5.19 8.39
N GLU A 58 -0.34 4.83 9.00
CA GLU A 58 0.61 5.80 9.57
C GLU A 58 1.09 6.80 8.49
N GLN A 59 1.48 6.31 7.31
CA GLN A 59 1.95 7.18 6.22
C GLN A 59 0.84 8.06 5.65
N VAL A 60 -0.38 7.53 5.53
CA VAL A 60 -1.56 8.27 5.07
C VAL A 60 -1.87 9.40 6.04
N GLN A 61 -1.85 9.14 7.34
CA GLN A 61 -2.05 10.18 8.35
C GLN A 61 -0.96 11.26 8.25
N HIS A 62 0.32 10.88 8.15
CA HIS A 62 1.40 11.85 7.95
C HIS A 62 1.25 12.68 6.65
N ALA A 63 0.77 12.08 5.57
CA ALA A 63 0.52 12.80 4.32
C ALA A 63 -0.65 13.78 4.45
N HIS A 64 -1.71 13.36 5.14
CA HIS A 64 -2.86 14.20 5.45
C HIS A 64 -2.46 15.40 6.32
N ASP A 65 -1.75 15.16 7.42
CA ASP A 65 -1.31 16.22 8.33
C ASP A 65 -0.42 17.26 7.61
N ARG A 66 0.48 16.80 6.74
CA ARG A 66 1.29 17.71 5.89
C ARG A 66 0.43 18.53 4.94
N SER A 67 -0.65 17.96 4.41
CA SER A 67 -1.56 18.67 3.51
C SER A 67 -2.40 19.73 4.25
N GLU A 68 -2.80 19.47 5.50
CA GLU A 68 -3.52 20.44 6.34
C GLU A 68 -2.63 21.62 6.75
N VAL A 69 -1.34 21.38 6.97
CA VAL A 69 -0.35 22.42 7.30
C VAL A 69 0.03 23.28 6.08
N SER A 70 -0.31 22.88 4.86
CA SER A 70 -0.05 23.62 3.62
C SER A 70 -1.33 24.18 2.96
N PRO A 71 -2.04 25.14 3.58
CA PRO A 71 -3.14 25.83 2.92
C PRO A 71 -2.65 26.79 1.82
N ILE A 72 -1.36 27.12 1.77
CA ILE A 72 -0.76 27.98 0.75
C ILE A 72 -0.05 27.11 -0.28
N LYS A 73 -0.81 26.45 -1.15
CA LYS A 73 -0.31 26.16 -2.50
C LYS A 73 -0.43 27.45 -3.29
N LYS A 74 0.68 28.20 -3.39
CA LYS A 74 0.78 29.23 -4.43
C LYS A 74 0.50 28.52 -5.75
N PRO A 75 -0.46 28.99 -6.55
CA PRO A 75 -0.63 28.45 -7.87
C PRO A 75 0.68 28.64 -8.64
N ASP A 76 1.07 27.60 -9.32
CA ASP A 76 2.21 27.45 -10.23
C ASP A 76 2.20 28.43 -11.43
N TRP A 77 1.23 29.35 -11.47
CA TRP A 77 1.09 30.43 -12.45
C TRP A 77 1.31 31.84 -11.88
N ALA A 78 1.57 31.98 -10.58
CA ALA A 78 1.83 33.26 -9.93
C ALA A 78 3.30 33.37 -9.49
N ASP A 79 4.17 33.65 -10.46
CA ASP A 79 5.41 34.39 -10.23
C ASP A 79 5.10 35.88 -9.97
#